data_AF-A0A098CIU8-F1
#
_entry.id   AF-A0A098CIU8-F1
#
_cell.length_a   1.000
_cell.length_b   1.000
_cell.length_c   1.000
_cell.angle_alpha   90.00
_cell.angle_beta   90.00
_cell.angle_gamma   90.00
#
_symmetry.space_group_name_H-M   'P 1'
#
loop_
_entity.id
_entity.type
_entity.pdbx_description
1 polymer ?
#
loop_
_entity_poly.entity_id
_entity_poly.type
_entity_poly.pdbx_seq_one_letter_code
_entity_poly.pdbx_strand_id
1 'polypeptide(L)'
;VNFVERRYPEIIPHLSTCKSPQMMMGATVKNHYAKLSGIDKKDLYVVSIVPCIAEKYEAARPEFAPDGIRDVDAVITSSEMLEMVELTRMDTSEIVPQEFDEPYKHVSGAGVLFGASGGVAEAALRMAVEKLTGHVLTDHLDFEEIRGFEGVKESTIEANGTKVRVAVISSLHNAEPLVEKIIQGVDVGYDLIEV
;
A
#
# COMPACT_ATOMS: atom_id res chain seq x y z
N VAL A 1 10.93 2.43 1.42
CA VAL A 1 11.33 3.82 1.08
C VAL A 1 12.54 4.31 1.89
N ASN A 2 12.47 4.50 3.21
CA ASN A 2 13.60 4.98 4.03
C ASN A 2 14.93 4.21 3.82
N PHE A 3 14.85 2.90 3.61
CA PHE A 3 16.01 2.05 3.31
C PHE A 3 16.78 2.55 2.08
N VAL A 4 16.08 2.79 0.97
CA VAL A 4 16.71 3.24 -0.28
C VAL A 4 17.13 4.69 -0.19
N GLU A 5 16.33 5.57 0.43
CA GLU A 5 16.69 6.99 0.60
C GLU A 5 17.99 7.18 1.40
N ARG A 6 18.27 6.28 2.35
CA ARG A 6 19.44 6.40 3.24
C ARG A 6 20.66 5.60 2.78
N ARG A 7 20.46 4.43 2.16
CA ARG A 7 21.54 3.48 1.86
C ARG A 7 21.79 3.29 0.37
N TYR A 8 20.76 3.44 -0.46
CA TYR A 8 20.81 3.14 -1.89
C TYR A 8 20.03 4.18 -2.72
N PRO A 9 20.37 5.49 -2.62
CA PRO A 9 19.64 6.54 -3.33
C PRO A 9 19.64 6.37 -4.85
N GLU A 10 20.61 5.63 -5.40
CA GLU A 10 20.77 5.32 -6.82
C GLU A 10 19.58 4.55 -7.40
N ILE A 11 18.85 3.79 -6.56
CA ILE A 11 17.67 3.03 -7.01
C ILE A 11 16.34 3.77 -6.81
N ILE A 12 16.35 4.99 -6.27
CA ILE A 12 15.12 5.82 -6.14
C ILE A 12 14.38 5.97 -7.49
N PRO A 13 15.04 6.15 -8.64
CA PRO A 13 14.34 6.23 -9.93
C PRO A 13 13.53 4.98 -10.31
N HIS A 14 13.79 3.83 -9.68
CA HIS A 14 13.04 2.60 -9.87
C HIS A 14 11.83 2.46 -8.92
N LEU A 15 11.73 3.30 -7.88
CA LEU A 15 10.55 3.29 -7.02
C LEU A 15 9.33 3.80 -7.78
N SER A 16 8.18 3.18 -7.51
CA SER A 16 6.90 3.70 -7.97
C SER A 16 6.71 5.13 -7.45
N THR A 17 6.22 6.01 -8.33
CA THR A 17 5.89 7.40 -7.99
C THR A 17 4.54 7.51 -7.25
N CYS A 18 3.80 6.41 -7.14
CA CYS A 18 2.57 6.34 -6.38
C CYS A 18 2.82 6.65 -4.89
N LYS A 19 1.94 7.47 -4.31
CA LYS A 19 1.79 7.58 -2.85
C LYS A 19 1.38 6.22 -2.24
N SER A 20 1.66 6.00 -0.96
CA SER A 20 1.09 4.86 -0.23
C SER A 20 -0.44 4.95 -0.15
N PRO A 21 -1.17 3.84 0.08
CA PRO A 21 -2.63 3.88 0.27
C PRO A 21 -3.07 4.84 1.38
N GLN A 22 -2.31 4.93 2.48
CA GLN A 22 -2.55 5.89 3.56
C GLN A 22 -2.51 7.33 3.02
N MET A 23 -1.45 7.69 2.32
CA MET A 23 -1.26 9.04 1.84
C MET A 23 -2.19 9.38 0.65
N MET A 24 -2.55 8.39 -0.18
CA MET A 24 -3.57 8.53 -1.22
C MET A 24 -4.94 8.82 -0.60
N MET A 25 -5.34 8.05 0.43
CA MET A 25 -6.62 8.25 1.11
C MET A 25 -6.66 9.60 1.82
N GLY A 26 -5.63 9.97 2.57
CA GLY A 26 -5.55 11.26 3.26
C GLY A 26 -5.70 12.45 2.29
N ALA A 27 -4.93 12.43 1.19
CA ALA A 27 -5.06 13.42 0.13
C ALA A 27 -6.47 13.42 -0.49
N THR A 28 -7.06 12.26 -0.71
CA THR A 28 -8.41 12.13 -1.27
C THR A 28 -9.45 12.72 -0.34
N VAL A 29 -9.43 12.39 0.95
CA VAL A 29 -10.37 12.95 1.95
C VAL A 29 -10.22 14.47 2.02
N LYS A 30 -9.00 15.00 2.18
CA LYS A 30 -8.76 16.45 2.27
C LYS A 30 -9.16 17.21 1.01
N ASN A 31 -9.10 16.61 -0.17
CA ASN A 31 -9.37 17.32 -1.43
C ASN A 31 -10.78 17.07 -2.00
N HIS A 32 -11.28 15.85 -1.89
CA HIS A 32 -12.56 15.43 -2.44
C HIS A 32 -13.68 15.53 -1.39
N TYR A 33 -13.49 14.94 -0.20
CA TYR A 33 -14.53 14.96 0.84
C TYR A 33 -14.80 16.38 1.34
N ALA A 34 -13.76 17.17 1.58
CA ALA A 34 -13.88 18.58 1.98
C ALA A 34 -14.80 19.38 1.03
N LYS A 35 -14.62 19.20 -0.28
CA LYS A 35 -15.45 19.86 -1.30
C LYS A 35 -16.87 19.32 -1.31
N LEU A 36 -17.04 18.01 -1.17
CA LEU A 36 -18.33 17.34 -1.17
C LEU A 36 -19.20 17.75 0.04
N SER A 37 -18.60 17.86 1.23
CA SER A 37 -19.29 18.18 2.48
C SER A 37 -19.37 19.68 2.77
N GLY A 38 -18.67 20.51 2.01
CA GLY A 38 -18.58 21.96 2.25
C GLY A 38 -17.76 22.33 3.49
N ILE A 39 -16.92 21.42 3.99
CA ILE A 39 -16.04 21.64 5.15
C ILE A 39 -14.69 22.16 4.64
N ASP A 40 -14.14 23.17 5.31
CA ASP A 40 -12.78 23.66 5.02
C ASP A 40 -11.76 22.55 5.35
N LYS A 41 -10.74 22.38 4.51
CA LYS A 41 -9.70 21.36 4.70
C LYS A 41 -9.01 21.46 6.07
N LYS A 42 -8.87 22.68 6.59
CA LYS A 42 -8.26 22.96 7.90
C LYS A 42 -9.09 22.46 9.08
N ASP A 43 -10.40 22.30 8.87
CA ASP A 43 -11.36 21.87 9.90
C ASP A 43 -11.57 20.34 9.85
N LEU A 44 -11.04 19.65 8.84
CA LEU A 44 -11.00 18.19 8.79
C LEU A 44 -9.77 17.66 9.52
N TYR A 45 -9.96 16.69 10.40
CA TYR A 45 -8.89 15.95 11.04
C TYR A 45 -8.92 14.48 10.62
N VAL A 46 -7.93 14.04 9.86
CA VAL A 46 -7.82 12.71 9.28
C VAL A 46 -6.90 11.85 10.15
N VAL A 47 -7.46 10.79 10.71
CA VAL A 47 -6.73 9.80 11.52
C VAL A 47 -6.60 8.51 10.72
N SER A 48 -5.37 8.05 10.52
CA SER A 48 -5.07 6.75 9.93
C SER A 48 -4.83 5.71 11.02
N ILE A 49 -5.41 4.51 10.85
CA ILE A 49 -5.22 3.37 11.76
C ILE A 49 -4.47 2.30 10.98
N VAL A 50 -3.26 1.95 11.43
CA VAL A 50 -2.33 1.11 10.64
C VAL A 50 -1.57 0.13 11.54
N PRO A 51 -1.13 -1.02 11.02
CA PRO A 51 -0.33 -1.98 11.80
C PRO A 51 1.16 -1.62 11.89
N CYS A 52 1.60 -0.48 11.35
CA CYS A 52 3.01 -0.15 11.17
C CYS A 52 3.38 1.22 11.75
N ILE A 53 4.49 1.30 12.48
CA ILE A 53 4.99 2.56 13.05
C ILE A 53 5.61 3.45 11.95
N ALA A 54 6.14 2.87 10.88
CA ALA A 54 6.77 3.63 9.79
C ALA A 54 5.80 4.63 9.12
N GLU A 55 4.51 4.32 9.11
CA GLU A 55 3.44 5.18 8.61
C GLU A 55 3.30 6.48 9.40
N LYS A 56 3.66 6.49 10.70
CA LYS A 56 3.72 7.74 11.49
C LYS A 56 4.78 8.68 10.96
N TYR A 57 5.94 8.13 10.59
CA TYR A 57 7.01 8.90 9.96
C TYR A 57 6.60 9.35 8.56
N GLU A 58 5.97 8.48 7.77
CA GLU A 58 5.47 8.84 6.44
C GLU A 58 4.52 10.04 6.50
N ALA A 59 3.46 9.99 7.31
CA ALA A 59 2.50 11.08 7.44
C ALA A 59 3.10 12.41 7.94
N ALA A 60 4.25 12.36 8.61
CA ALA A 60 4.95 13.55 9.10
C ALA A 60 5.87 14.21 8.05
N ARG A 61 6.05 13.61 6.87
CA ARG A 61 6.93 14.14 5.82
C ARG A 61 6.39 15.46 5.24
N PRO A 62 7.22 16.50 5.06
CA PRO A 62 6.77 17.83 4.60
C PRO A 62 6.03 17.85 3.25
N GLU A 63 6.40 16.97 2.33
CA GLU A 63 5.77 16.82 1.01
C GLU A 63 4.31 16.34 1.07
N PHE A 64 3.86 15.81 2.22
CA PHE A 64 2.48 15.42 2.45
C PHE A 64 1.69 16.47 3.24
N ALA A 65 2.16 17.71 3.24
CA ALA A 65 1.45 18.87 3.75
C ALA A 65 1.35 19.98 2.69
N PRO A 66 0.68 19.74 1.55
CA PRO A 66 0.47 20.79 0.56
C PRO A 66 -0.23 21.99 1.20
N ASP A 67 0.28 23.20 0.92
CA ASP A 67 -0.23 24.44 1.50
C ASP A 67 -0.16 24.51 3.05
N GLY A 68 0.69 23.68 3.66
CA GLY A 68 0.84 23.58 5.12
C GLY A 68 -0.26 22.78 5.81
N ILE A 69 -1.18 22.15 5.05
CA ILE A 69 -2.25 21.29 5.57
C ILE A 69 -1.86 19.84 5.32
N ARG A 70 -1.73 19.05 6.38
CA ARG A 70 -1.38 17.63 6.26
C ARG A 70 -2.47 16.84 5.54
N ASP A 71 -2.06 15.92 4.68
CA ASP A 71 -2.94 14.91 4.07
C ASP A 71 -3.49 13.96 5.16
N VAL A 72 -2.66 13.59 6.13
CA VAL A 72 -3.02 12.76 7.31
C VAL A 72 -2.53 13.46 8.58
N ASP A 73 -3.45 13.78 9.49
CA ASP A 73 -3.14 14.60 10.66
C ASP A 73 -2.55 13.77 11.81
N ALA A 74 -3.05 12.56 12.00
CA ALA A 74 -2.53 11.60 12.97
C ALA A 74 -2.52 10.18 12.42
N VAL A 75 -1.58 9.40 12.93
CA VAL A 75 -1.49 7.97 12.67
C VAL A 75 -1.43 7.26 14.01
N ILE A 76 -2.39 6.36 14.25
CA ILE A 76 -2.40 5.49 15.41
C ILE A 76 -2.20 4.05 14.97
N THR A 77 -1.47 3.28 15.77
CA THR A 77 -1.27 1.86 15.52
C THR A 77 -2.51 1.07 15.92
N SER A 78 -2.67 -0.14 15.38
CA SER A 78 -3.71 -1.06 15.83
C SER A 78 -3.65 -1.29 17.35
N SER A 79 -2.45 -1.35 17.94
CA SER A 79 -2.27 -1.48 19.39
C SER A 79 -2.76 -0.25 20.15
N GLU A 80 -2.42 0.97 19.71
CA GLU A 80 -2.90 2.21 20.33
C GLU A 80 -4.43 2.35 20.23
N MET A 81 -5.02 1.90 19.11
CA MET A 81 -6.47 1.86 18.95
C MET A 81 -7.12 0.89 19.95
N LEU A 82 -6.55 -0.31 20.13
CA LEU A 82 -7.03 -1.27 21.12
C LEU A 82 -6.92 -0.73 22.55
N GLU A 83 -5.81 -0.07 22.91
CA GLU A 83 -5.66 0.60 24.21
C GLU A 83 -6.72 1.69 24.43
N MET A 84 -7.03 2.49 23.40
CA MET A 84 -8.11 3.48 23.47
C MET A 84 -9.47 2.82 23.71
N VAL A 85 -9.76 1.70 23.04
CA VAL A 85 -11.00 0.93 23.25
C VAL A 85 -11.08 0.40 24.67
N GLU A 86 -9.99 -0.16 25.22
CA GLU A 86 -9.94 -0.64 26.61
C GLU A 86 -10.24 0.47 27.63
N LEU A 87 -9.73 1.69 27.39
CA LEU A 87 -9.99 2.85 28.24
C LEU A 87 -11.47 3.26 28.28
N THR A 88 -12.24 2.97 27.23
CA THR A 88 -13.69 3.22 27.21
C THR A 88 -14.49 2.25 28.07
N ARG A 89 -13.88 1.14 28.50
CA ARG A 89 -14.55 0.02 29.21
C ARG A 89 -15.76 -0.53 28.45
N MET A 90 -15.71 -0.47 27.12
CA MET A 90 -16.73 -1.02 26.24
C MET A 90 -16.73 -2.55 26.33
N ASP A 91 -17.91 -3.16 26.44
CA ASP A 91 -18.04 -4.60 26.28
C ASP A 91 -17.99 -4.93 24.79
N THR A 92 -16.88 -5.50 24.35
CA THR A 92 -16.69 -5.88 22.93
C THR A 92 -17.72 -6.88 22.42
N SER A 93 -18.38 -7.63 23.31
CA SER A 93 -19.46 -8.55 22.93
C SER A 93 -20.76 -7.84 22.53
N GLU A 94 -20.92 -6.58 22.90
CA GLU A 94 -22.07 -5.74 22.54
C GLU A 94 -21.85 -4.95 21.24
N ILE A 95 -20.65 -5.02 20.64
CA ILE A 95 -20.33 -4.31 19.41
C ILE A 95 -21.09 -4.95 18.24
N VAL A 96 -21.94 -4.16 17.61
CA VAL A 96 -22.64 -4.55 16.38
C VAL A 96 -21.84 -4.04 15.17
N PRO A 97 -21.45 -4.90 14.22
CA PRO A 97 -20.80 -4.46 12.99
C PRO A 97 -21.66 -3.44 12.24
N GLN A 98 -21.02 -2.37 11.78
CA GLN A 98 -21.66 -1.33 10.99
C GLN A 98 -21.01 -1.23 9.62
N GLU A 99 -21.78 -0.72 8.66
CA GLU A 99 -21.27 -0.41 7.31
C GLU A 99 -20.32 0.79 7.37
N PHE A 100 -19.33 0.81 6.48
CA PHE A 100 -18.48 1.97 6.28
C PHE A 100 -19.26 3.11 5.59
N ASP A 101 -18.81 4.34 5.82
CA ASP A 101 -19.45 5.54 5.30
C ASP A 101 -19.16 5.80 3.81
N GLU A 102 -20.17 6.35 3.11
CA GLU A 102 -19.99 6.92 1.79
C GLU A 102 -19.12 8.20 1.85
N PRO A 103 -18.32 8.51 0.80
CA PRO A 103 -18.25 7.83 -0.50
C PRO A 103 -17.15 6.73 -0.58
N TYR A 104 -16.50 6.39 0.54
CA TYR A 104 -15.27 5.58 0.54
C TYR A 104 -15.47 4.14 1.04
N LYS A 105 -16.71 3.70 1.24
CA LYS A 105 -17.02 2.35 1.74
C LYS A 105 -16.63 1.21 0.81
N HIS A 106 -16.50 1.47 -0.49
CA HIS A 106 -16.29 0.44 -1.49
C HIS A 106 -14.83 0.03 -1.58
N VAL A 107 -14.53 -1.21 -1.20
CA VAL A 107 -13.20 -1.83 -1.33
C VAL A 107 -13.27 -3.01 -2.31
N SER A 108 -12.24 -3.15 -3.16
CA SER A 108 -12.11 -4.29 -4.05
C SER A 108 -11.38 -5.45 -3.35
N GLY A 109 -11.58 -6.68 -3.83
CA GLY A 109 -10.82 -7.83 -3.33
C GLY A 109 -9.31 -7.67 -3.48
N ALA A 110 -8.85 -6.96 -4.52
CA ALA A 110 -7.44 -6.63 -4.71
C ALA A 110 -6.91 -5.68 -3.63
N GLY A 111 -7.71 -4.68 -3.21
CA GLY A 111 -7.33 -3.76 -2.14
C GLY A 111 -7.16 -4.45 -0.79
N VAL A 112 -7.97 -5.48 -0.51
CA VAL A 112 -7.87 -6.27 0.73
C VAL A 112 -6.55 -7.05 0.83
N LEU A 113 -5.96 -7.45 -0.31
CA LEU A 113 -4.72 -8.23 -0.33
C LEU A 113 -3.48 -7.44 0.14
N PHE A 114 -3.50 -6.11 0.08
CA PHE A 114 -2.33 -5.26 0.40
C PHE A 114 -1.72 -5.51 1.79
N GLY A 115 -2.49 -6.07 2.74
CA GLY A 115 -2.01 -6.40 4.07
C GLY A 115 -1.11 -7.64 4.15
N ALA A 116 -1.02 -8.44 3.08
CA ALA A 116 -0.22 -9.66 3.03
C ALA A 116 0.97 -9.52 2.06
N SER A 117 2.10 -10.15 2.38
CA SER A 117 3.27 -10.22 1.49
C SER A 117 2.89 -10.88 0.15
N GLY A 118 3.10 -10.13 -0.93
CA GLY A 118 2.73 -10.48 -2.29
C GLY A 118 1.37 -9.95 -2.73
N GLY A 119 0.58 -9.39 -1.82
CA GLY A 119 -0.75 -8.89 -2.14
C GLY A 119 -0.74 -7.61 -2.97
N VAL A 120 0.29 -6.77 -2.85
CA VAL A 120 0.44 -5.56 -3.68
C VAL A 120 0.80 -5.95 -5.11
N ALA A 121 1.76 -6.85 -5.27
CA ALA A 121 2.13 -7.45 -6.55
C ALA A 121 0.93 -8.15 -7.18
N GLU A 122 0.18 -8.95 -6.40
CA GLU A 122 -1.00 -9.64 -6.88
C GLU A 122 -2.07 -8.66 -7.39
N ALA A 123 -2.36 -7.61 -6.62
CA ALA A 123 -3.29 -6.56 -7.04
C ALA A 123 -2.85 -5.83 -8.31
N ALA A 124 -1.55 -5.51 -8.42
CA ALA A 124 -0.97 -4.89 -9.60
C ALA A 124 -1.06 -5.81 -10.82
N LEU A 125 -0.81 -7.10 -10.65
CA LEU A 125 -0.89 -8.11 -11.70
C LEU A 125 -2.31 -8.31 -12.21
N ARG A 126 -3.30 -8.39 -11.32
CA ARG A 126 -4.73 -8.45 -11.71
C ARG A 126 -5.09 -7.31 -12.67
N MET A 127 -4.68 -6.08 -12.31
CA MET A 127 -4.89 -4.90 -13.16
C MET A 127 -4.08 -4.92 -14.46
N ALA A 128 -2.82 -5.37 -14.41
CA ALA A 128 -1.94 -5.42 -15.57
C ALA A 128 -2.46 -6.41 -16.62
N VAL A 129 -2.91 -7.59 -16.22
CA VAL A 129 -3.46 -8.59 -17.16
C VAL A 129 -4.73 -8.08 -17.81
N GLU A 130 -5.65 -7.47 -17.05
CA GLU A 130 -6.86 -6.88 -17.61
C GLU A 130 -6.53 -5.79 -18.64
N LYS A 131 -5.54 -4.93 -18.34
CA LYS A 131 -5.10 -3.88 -19.26
C LYS A 131 -4.43 -4.40 -20.53
N LEU A 132 -3.63 -5.48 -20.42
CA LEU A 132 -2.90 -6.06 -21.56
C LEU A 132 -3.79 -6.92 -22.46
N THR A 133 -4.76 -7.61 -21.87
CA THR A 133 -5.68 -8.51 -22.59
C THR A 133 -6.95 -7.81 -23.07
N GLY A 134 -7.33 -6.69 -22.45
CA GLY A 134 -8.61 -6.02 -22.70
C GLY A 134 -9.82 -6.76 -22.12
N HIS A 135 -9.59 -7.81 -21.33
CA HIS A 135 -10.63 -8.64 -20.73
C HIS A 135 -10.49 -8.65 -19.21
N VAL A 136 -11.60 -8.45 -18.52
CA VAL A 136 -11.66 -8.63 -17.06
C VAL A 136 -11.47 -10.11 -16.78
N LEU A 137 -10.41 -10.47 -16.06
CA LEU A 137 -10.21 -11.83 -15.59
C LEU A 137 -11.23 -12.14 -14.50
N THR A 138 -12.14 -13.09 -14.76
CA THR A 138 -13.13 -13.55 -13.78
C THR A 138 -12.80 -14.92 -13.19
N ASP A 139 -12.00 -15.74 -13.89
CA ASP A 139 -11.95 -17.18 -13.63
C ASP A 139 -10.65 -17.64 -12.94
N HIS A 140 -9.56 -16.85 -13.04
CA HIS A 140 -8.28 -17.11 -12.37
C HIS A 140 -7.61 -15.79 -11.96
N LEU A 141 -7.82 -15.41 -10.70
CA LEU A 141 -7.28 -14.18 -10.11
C LEU A 141 -6.24 -14.45 -9.01
N ASP A 142 -6.05 -15.72 -8.65
CA ASP A 142 -5.14 -16.12 -7.58
C ASP A 142 -3.76 -16.45 -8.17
N PHE A 143 -2.77 -15.67 -7.75
CA PHE A 143 -1.37 -15.89 -8.09
C PHE A 143 -0.68 -16.54 -6.88
N GLU A 144 -0.90 -17.84 -6.72
CA GLU A 144 -0.47 -18.58 -5.52
C GLU A 144 1.06 -18.60 -5.35
N GLU A 145 1.81 -18.50 -6.44
CA GLU A 145 3.27 -18.56 -6.46
C GLU A 145 3.94 -17.38 -5.72
N ILE A 146 3.23 -16.26 -5.54
CA ILE A 146 3.72 -15.08 -4.82
C ILE A 146 3.15 -14.95 -3.41
N ARG A 147 2.34 -15.92 -2.96
CA ARG A 147 1.80 -15.99 -1.60
C ARG A 147 2.73 -16.78 -0.67
N GLY A 148 2.49 -16.67 0.63
CA GLY A 148 3.23 -17.42 1.65
C GLY A 148 4.44 -16.65 2.24
N PHE A 149 5.22 -17.36 3.05
CA PHE A 149 6.22 -16.79 3.97
C PHE A 149 7.67 -16.91 3.48
N GLU A 150 7.88 -17.41 2.27
CA GLU A 150 9.24 -17.47 1.69
C GLU A 150 9.83 -16.06 1.55
N GLY A 151 11.14 -15.97 1.79
CA GLY A 151 11.86 -14.70 1.82
C GLY A 151 11.90 -13.98 0.47
N VAL A 152 11.98 -14.75 -0.61
CA VAL A 152 11.90 -14.29 -1.99
C VAL A 152 10.98 -15.24 -2.72
N LYS A 153 9.97 -14.68 -3.40
CA LYS A 153 8.99 -15.42 -4.20
C LYS A 153 8.98 -14.83 -5.59
N GLU A 154 8.88 -15.67 -6.60
CA GLU A 154 8.96 -15.26 -8.00
C GLU A 154 7.79 -15.84 -8.78
N SER A 155 7.24 -15.06 -9.70
CA SER A 155 6.26 -15.56 -10.65
C SER A 155 6.42 -14.89 -12.00
N THR A 156 6.00 -15.58 -13.05
CA THR A 156 5.95 -15.03 -14.41
C THR A 156 4.55 -15.26 -14.96
N ILE A 157 3.92 -14.18 -15.40
CA ILE A 157 2.58 -14.22 -15.95
C ILE A 157 2.65 -13.86 -17.42
N GLU A 158 1.98 -14.64 -18.25
CA GLU A 158 1.85 -14.36 -19.67
C GLU A 158 0.45 -13.79 -19.96
N ALA A 159 0.41 -12.56 -20.46
CA ALA A 159 -0.81 -11.87 -20.83
C ALA A 159 -0.69 -11.37 -22.27
N ASN A 160 -1.51 -11.92 -23.16
CA ASN A 160 -1.54 -11.51 -24.58
C ASN A 160 -0.15 -11.58 -25.25
N GLY A 161 0.62 -12.65 -24.99
CA GLY A 161 1.99 -12.84 -25.48
C GLY A 161 3.06 -11.97 -24.81
N THR A 162 2.70 -11.12 -23.86
CA THR A 162 3.64 -10.36 -23.03
C THR A 162 3.92 -11.11 -21.73
N LYS A 163 5.19 -11.34 -21.42
CA LYS A 163 5.61 -11.93 -20.15
C LYS A 163 5.91 -10.83 -19.15
N VAL A 164 5.28 -10.91 -17.98
CA VAL A 164 5.49 -10.02 -16.84
C VAL A 164 6.08 -10.85 -15.70
N ARG A 165 7.32 -10.53 -15.32
CA ARG A 165 8.11 -11.22 -14.30
C ARG A 165 8.09 -10.41 -13.02
N VAL A 166 7.73 -11.05 -11.92
CA VAL A 166 7.54 -10.39 -10.62
C VAL A 166 8.35 -11.10 -9.55
N ALA A 167 8.99 -10.30 -8.69
CA ALA A 167 9.56 -10.76 -7.43
C ALA A 167 8.81 -10.13 -6.26
N VAL A 168 8.53 -10.93 -5.24
CA VAL A 168 8.00 -10.49 -3.95
C VAL A 168 9.01 -10.84 -2.88
N ILE A 169 9.54 -9.82 -2.24
CA ILE A 169 10.65 -9.94 -1.30
C ILE A 169 10.15 -9.57 0.08
N SER A 170 10.14 -10.54 0.98
CA SER A 170 9.80 -10.29 2.37
C SER A 170 11.05 -9.88 3.14
N SER A 171 11.05 -8.70 3.76
CA SER A 171 12.14 -8.11 4.55
C SER A 171 13.29 -7.47 3.78
N LEU A 172 13.87 -6.42 4.39
CA LEU A 172 15.00 -5.68 3.82
C LEU A 172 16.27 -6.52 3.69
N HIS A 173 16.47 -7.52 4.56
CA HIS A 173 17.61 -8.43 4.48
C HIS A 173 17.62 -9.22 3.16
N ASN A 174 16.45 -9.66 2.70
CA ASN A 174 16.31 -10.39 1.45
C ASN A 174 16.35 -9.44 0.23
N ALA A 175 15.98 -8.17 0.40
CA ALA A 175 15.99 -7.18 -0.68
C ALA A 175 17.39 -6.66 -1.00
N GLU A 176 18.26 -6.53 0.00
CA GLU A 176 19.59 -5.94 -0.14
C GLU A 176 20.46 -6.59 -1.24
N PRO A 177 20.57 -7.94 -1.33
CA PRO A 177 21.34 -8.58 -2.41
C PRO A 177 20.80 -8.26 -3.82
N LEU A 178 19.49 -8.05 -3.95
CA LEU A 178 18.89 -7.69 -5.25
C LEU A 178 19.18 -6.23 -5.60
N VAL A 179 19.10 -5.34 -4.62
CA VAL A 179 19.44 -3.91 -4.78
C VAL A 179 20.90 -3.76 -5.23
N GLU A 180 21.83 -4.49 -4.61
CA GLU A 180 23.25 -4.45 -5.00
C GLU A 180 23.48 -4.89 -6.46
N LYS A 181 22.77 -5.93 -6.92
CA LYS A 181 22.82 -6.37 -8.33
C LYS A 181 22.31 -5.28 -9.28
N ILE A 182 21.19 -4.64 -8.95
CA ILE A 182 20.62 -3.55 -9.77
C ILE A 182 21.63 -2.39 -9.89
N ILE A 183 22.26 -1.99 -8.78
CA ILE A 183 23.25 -0.91 -8.77
C ILE A 183 24.48 -1.26 -9.61
N GLN A 184 24.89 -2.53 -9.62
CA GLN A 184 25.99 -3.02 -10.46
C GLN A 184 25.63 -3.11 -11.95
N GLY A 185 24.39 -2.76 -12.33
CA GLY A 185 23.91 -2.85 -13.72
C GLY A 185 23.61 -4.28 -14.15
N VAL A 186 23.45 -5.22 -13.21
CA VAL A 186 23.03 -6.59 -13.51
C VAL A 186 21.55 -6.59 -13.82
N ASP A 187 21.18 -7.12 -15.00
CA ASP A 187 19.79 -7.40 -15.32
C ASP A 187 19.26 -8.50 -14.39
N VAL A 188 18.37 -8.12 -13.48
CA VAL A 188 17.73 -9.02 -12.52
C VAL A 188 16.49 -9.72 -13.09
N GLY A 189 16.04 -9.34 -14.29
CA GLY A 189 14.98 -10.02 -15.00
C GLY A 189 13.57 -9.80 -14.46
N TYR A 190 13.34 -8.85 -13.55
CA TYR A 190 12.00 -8.54 -13.03
C TYR A 190 11.46 -7.24 -13.61
N ASP A 191 10.16 -7.24 -13.93
CA ASP A 191 9.41 -6.09 -14.41
C ASP A 191 8.71 -5.37 -13.23
N LEU A 192 8.43 -6.09 -12.14
CA LEU A 192 7.91 -5.55 -10.88
C LEU A 192 8.59 -6.24 -9.68
N ILE A 193 8.98 -5.47 -8.68
CA ILE A 193 9.51 -5.98 -7.41
C ILE A 193 8.70 -5.38 -6.26
N GLU A 194 8.05 -6.22 -5.45
CA GLU A 194 7.46 -5.85 -4.16
C GLU A 194 8.50 -6.09 -3.05
N VAL A 195 8.64 -5.12 -2.14
CA VAL A 195 9.49 -5.19 -0.94
C VAL A 195 8.73 -4.71 0.27
#